data_AF-T1BXB1-F1
#
_entry.id   AF-T1BXB1-F1
#
_cell.length_a   1.000
_cell.length_b   1.000
_cell.length_c   1.000
_cell.angle_alpha   90.00
_cell.angle_beta   90.00
_cell.angle_gamma   90.00
#
_symmetry.space_group_name_H-M   'P 1'
#
loop_
_entity.id
_entity.type
_entity.pdbx_description
1 polymer ?
#
loop_
_entity_poly.entity_id
_entity_poly.type
_entity_poly.pdbx_seq_one_letter_code
_entity_poly.pdbx_strand_id
1 'polypeptide(L)' 'MGRAGVLTEAVRRRPYSVVLLDEVEKAHPDVHEIFFQVFDKGIMEDGEGRLIDFKNTLIILTTNVGTDL' A
#
# COMPACT_ATOMS: atom_id res chain seq x y z
N MET A 1 -14.06 -12.47 11.32
CA MET A 1 -14.06 -11.00 11.33
C MET A 1 -12.68 -10.57 10.82
N GLY A 2 -12.64 -9.89 9.68
CA GLY A 2 -11.38 -9.51 9.03
C GLY A 2 -10.62 -8.56 9.94
N ARG A 3 -9.40 -8.92 10.33
CA ARG A 3 -8.54 -8.00 11.09
C ARG A 3 -8.16 -6.86 10.15
N ALA A 4 -8.20 -5.63 10.65
CA ALA A 4 -7.62 -4.48 9.95
C ALA A 4 -6.17 -4.82 9.55
N GLY A 5 -5.83 -4.54 8.30
CA GLY A 5 -4.51 -4.83 7.76
C GLY A 5 -3.43 -4.07 8.53
N VAL A 6 -2.25 -4.68 8.67
CA VAL A 6 -1.12 -4.05 9.38
C VAL A 6 -0.77 -2.69 8.76
N LEU A 7 -0.81 -2.60 7.42
CA LEU A 7 -0.57 -1.36 6.69
C LEU A 7 -1.66 -0.31 6.92
N THR A 8 -2.94 -0.70 6.79
CA THR A 8 -4.07 0.23 6.94
C THR A 8 -4.13 0.80 8.36
N GLU A 9 -3.86 0.00 9.39
CA GLU A 9 -3.73 0.49 10.77
C GLU A 9 -2.53 1.40 10.99
N ALA A 10 -1.38 1.09 10.38
CA ALA A 10 -0.19 1.92 10.51
C ALA A 10 -0.41 3.32 9.93
N VAL A 11 -0.96 3.40 8.71
CA VAL A 11 -1.27 4.67 8.04
C VAL A 11 -2.40 5.42 8.76
N ARG A 12 -3.44 4.74 9.22
CA ARG A 12 -4.51 5.36 10.02
C ARG A 12 -3.98 6.05 11.28
N ARG A 13 -3.04 5.43 11.98
CA ARG A 13 -2.41 5.99 13.19
C ARG A 13 -1.39 7.08 12.87
N ARG A 14 -0.76 7.03 11.70
CA ARG A 14 0.29 7.94 11.24
C ARG A 14 0.10 8.30 9.75
N PRO A 15 -0.80 9.23 9.44
CA PRO A 15 -1.15 9.57 8.05
C PRO A 15 -0.01 10.23 7.28
N TYR A 16 0.91 10.88 7.99
CA TYR A 16 2.18 11.37 7.45
C TYR A 16 3.26 10.31 7.68
N SER A 17 3.43 9.43 6.70
CA SER A 17 4.37 8.32 6.79
C SER A 17 4.99 7.99 5.44
N VAL A 18 6.04 7.17 5.48
CA VAL A 18 6.65 6.58 4.29
C VAL A 18 6.33 5.09 4.30
N VAL A 19 5.76 4.60 3.20
CA VAL A 19 5.50 3.17 2.96
C VAL A 19 6.49 2.70 1.89
N LEU A 20 7.35 1.76 2.27
CA LEU A 20 8.29 1.10 1.35
C LEU A 20 7.73 -0.26 0.95
N LEU A 21 7.59 -0.47 -0.36
CA LEU A 21 7.24 -1.74 -0.98
C LEU A 21 8.46 -2.25 -1.73
N ASP A 22 9.12 -3.25 -1.13
CA ASP A 22 10.34 -3.81 -1.68
C ASP A 22 10.09 -4.99 -2.63
N GLU A 23 10.93 -5.10 -3.65
CA GLU A 23 10.86 -6.13 -4.71
C GLU A 23 9.43 -6.32 -5.26
N VAL A 24 8.77 -5.22 -5.63
CA VAL A 24 7.33 -5.23 -5.96
C VAL A 24 6.99 -6.20 -7.10
N GLU A 25 7.94 -6.50 -8.00
CA GLU A 25 7.78 -7.49 -9.07
C GLU A 25 7.50 -8.92 -8.59
N LYS A 26 7.88 -9.23 -7.34
CA LYS A 26 7.66 -10.55 -6.72
C LYS A 26 6.31 -10.64 -6.02
N ALA A 27 5.60 -9.52 -5.89
CA ALA A 27 4.30 -9.49 -5.23
C ALA A 27 3.24 -10.22 -6.06
N HIS A 28 2.24 -10.79 -5.38
CA HIS A 28 1.11 -11.40 -6.05
C HIS A 28 0.27 -10.32 -6.76
N PRO A 29 -0.33 -10.59 -7.94
CA PRO A 29 -1.19 -9.64 -8.65
C PRO A 29 -2.22 -8.89 -7.78
N ASP A 30 -2.90 -9.59 -6.86
CA ASP A 30 -3.85 -9.00 -5.92
C ASP A 30 -3.26 -7.88 -5.05
N VAL A 31 -1.95 -7.92 -4.74
CA VAL A 31 -1.27 -6.84 -4.01
C VAL A 31 -1.22 -5.58 -4.87
N HIS A 32 -0.90 -5.73 -6.16
CA HIS A 32 -0.91 -4.60 -7.09
C HIS A 32 -2.31 -4.00 -7.24
N GLU A 33 -3.35 -4.83 -7.31
CA GLU A 33 -4.75 -4.38 -7.39
C GLU A 33 -5.15 -3.52 -6.18
N ILE A 34 -4.77 -3.95 -4.97
CA ILE A 34 -5.03 -3.18 -3.74
C ILE A 34 -4.33 -1.82 -3.79
N PHE A 35 -3.07 -1.76 -4.23
CA PHE A 35 -2.34 -0.50 -4.34
C PHE A 35 -2.80 0.38 -5.50
N PHE A 36 -3.36 -0.17 -6.58
CA PHE A 36 -3.94 0.63 -7.66
C PHE A 36 -5.07 1.52 -7.15
N GLN A 37 -5.90 1.05 -6.21
CA GLN A 37 -6.92 1.90 -5.61
C GLN A 37 -6.31 3.11 -4.88
N VAL A 38 -5.18 2.91 -4.20
CA VAL A 38 -4.45 3.99 -3.53
C VAL A 38 -3.86 4.96 -4.54
N PHE A 39 -3.27 4.46 -5.63
CA PHE A 39 -2.68 5.32 -6.66
C PHE A 39 -3.73 6.10 -7.46
N ASP A 40 -4.93 5.54 -7.65
CA ASP A 40 -6.04 6.20 -8.34
C ASP A 40 -6.75 7.23 -7.43
N LYS A 41 -7.19 6.81 -6.24
CA LYS A 41 -8.11 7.60 -5.38
C LYS A 41 -7.45 8.19 -4.15
N GLY A 42 -6.24 7.77 -3.80
CA GLY A 42 -5.57 8.12 -2.55
C GLY A 42 -6.19 7.49 -1.30
N ILE A 43 -7.06 6.48 -1.46
CA ILE A 43 -7.74 5.82 -0.34
C ILE A 43 -7.73 4.29 -0.48
N MET A 44 -7.69 3.58 0.64
CA MET A 44 -7.81 2.12 0.72
C MET A 44 -8.93 1.73 1.68
N GLU A 45 -9.71 0.71 1.35
CA GLU A 45 -10.67 0.10 2.28
C GLU A 45 -9.99 -1.06 3.03
N ASP A 46 -10.08 -1.09 4.36
CA ASP A 46 -9.60 -2.23 5.15
C ASP A 46 -10.64 -3.37 5.21
N GLY A 47 -10.25 -4.51 5.79
CA GLY A 47 -11.14 -5.67 5.94
C GLY A 47 -12.35 -5.47 6.87
N GLU A 48 -12.48 -4.31 7.53
CA GLU A 48 -13.63 -3.90 8.33
C GLU A 48 -14.51 -2.86 7.60
N GLY A 49 -14.18 -2.52 6.36
CA GLY A 49 -14.90 -1.53 5.54
C GLY A 49 -14.52 -0.08 5.85
N ARG A 50 -13.40 0.16 6.55
CA ARG A 50 -12.94 1.52 6.87
C ARG A 50 -12.10 2.08 5.74
N LEU A 51 -12.42 3.30 5.33
CA LEU A 51 -11.62 4.05 4.36
C LEU A 51 -10.43 4.72 5.07
N ILE A 52 -9.22 4.38 4.63
CA ILE A 52 -7.96 4.95 5.08
C ILE A 52 -7.41 5.89 4.02
N ASP A 53 -7.03 7.09 4.44
CA ASP A 53 -6.45 8.11 3.57
C ASP A 53 -4.93 7.96 3.47
N PHE A 54 -4.44 7.83 2.24
CA PHE A 54 -3.02 7.71 1.88
C PHE A 54 -2.46 8.97 1.21
N LYS A 55 -3.26 10.04 1.05
CA LYS A 55 -2.84 11.25 0.31
C LYS A 55 -1.63 11.97 0.91
N ASN A 56 -1.36 11.78 2.21
CA ASN A 56 -0.19 12.33 2.90
C ASN A 56 0.90 11.30 3.17
N THR A 57 0.78 10.11 2.56
CA THR A 57 1.74 9.02 2.68
C THR A 57 2.62 8.96 1.44
N LEU A 58 3.93 9.06 1.63
CA LEU A 58 4.89 8.84 0.55
C LEU A 58 5.04 7.33 0.33
N ILE A 59 4.66 6.86 -0.85
CA ILE A 59 4.82 5.46 -1.23
C ILE A 59 6.06 5.33 -2.11
N ILE A 60 7.00 4.48 -1.69
CA ILE A 60 8.22 4.15 -2.43
C ILE A 60 8.12 2.69 -2.84
N LEU A 61 8.25 2.45 -4.14
CA LEU A 61 8.33 1.12 -4.74
C LEU A 61 9.76 0.89 -5.19
N THR A 62 10.35 -0.25 -4.82
CA THR A 62 11.64 -0.71 -5.35
C THR A 62 11.43 -1.97 -6.17
N THR A 63 12.25 -2.15 -7.19
CA THR A 63 12.21 -3.32 -8.07
C THR A 63 13.61 -3.72 -8.51
N ASN A 64 13.85 -5.03 -8.60
CA ASN A 64 15.13 -5.57 -9.06
C ASN A 64 15.10 -5.97 -10.54
N VAL A 65 14.00 -5.74 -11.27
CA VAL A 65 13.85 -6.12 -12.69
C VAL A 65 14.92 -5.49 -13.60
N GLY A 66 15.44 -4.31 -13.25
CA GLY A 66 16.45 -3.59 -14.02
C GLY A 66 17.91 -3.82 -13.58
N THR A 67 18.17 -4.69 -12.60
CA THR A 67 19.50 -4.83 -11.99
C THR A 67 20.45 -5.72 -12.82
N ASP A 68 19.91 -6.61 -13.66
CA ASP A 68 20.70 -7.50 -14.53
C ASP A 68 20.99 -6.89 -15.93
N LEU A 69 21.02 -5.56 -16.06
CA LEU A 69 21.34 -4.82 -17.29
C LEU A 69 22.84 -4.55 -17.47
#